data_AF-A0A4V1UX47-F1
#
_entry.id   AF-A0A4V1UX47-F1
#
_cell.length_a   1.000
_cell.length_b   1.000
_cell.length_c   1.000
_cell.angle_alpha   90.00
_cell.angle_beta   90.00
_cell.angle_gamma   90.00
#
_symmetry.space_group_name_H-M   'P 1'
#
loop_
_entity.id
_entity.type
_entity.pdbx_description
1 polymer ?
#
loop_
_entity_poly.entity_id
_entity_poly.type
_entity_poly.pdbx_seq_one_letter_code
_entity_poly.pdbx_strand_id
1 'polypeptide(L)'
;MDANLFWEDQLQKNKSGKPKYTVTIDPGDPYEEMFQSWFEKWRDQFSYFDNQGCGCCVNIYEFDISTQAVAELENEIEVSPYIPPVNSGPKSARVN
;
A
#
# COMPACT_ATOMS: atom_id res chain seq x y z
N MET A 1 -26.21 19.15 -3.87
CA MET A 1 -24.89 18.69 -3.40
C MET A 1 -24.16 18.22 -4.64
N ASP A 2 -23.24 19.05 -5.16
CA ASP A 2 -22.47 18.74 -6.35
C ASP A 2 -21.63 17.48 -6.12
N ALA A 3 -21.77 16.50 -7.01
CA ALA A 3 -21.01 15.25 -6.95
C ALA A 3 -19.49 15.48 -6.94
N ASN A 4 -19.00 16.58 -7.54
CA ASN A 4 -17.58 16.95 -7.53
C ASN A 4 -17.06 17.24 -6.12
N LEU A 5 -17.81 17.97 -5.29
CA LEU A 5 -17.39 18.30 -3.92
C LEU A 5 -17.33 17.05 -3.03
N PHE A 6 -18.19 16.05 -3.29
CA PHE A 6 -18.14 14.78 -2.56
C PHE A 6 -16.88 13.98 -2.90
N TRP A 7 -16.52 13.88 -4.19
CA TRP A 7 -15.30 13.18 -4.59
C TRP A 7 -14.03 13.90 -4.14
N GLU A 8 -13.99 15.23 -4.16
CA GLU A 8 -12.86 16.02 -3.63
C GLU A 8 -12.71 15.88 -2.11
N ASP A 9 -13.80 15.88 -1.34
CA ASP A 9 -13.77 15.64 0.11
C ASP A 9 -13.34 14.19 0.45
N GLN A 10 -13.75 13.21 -0.35
CA GLN A 10 -13.28 11.83 -0.21
C GLN A 10 -11.80 11.68 -0.57
N LEU A 11 -11.31 12.38 -1.59
CA LEU A 11 -9.89 12.42 -1.94
C LEU A 11 -9.06 13.06 -0.82
N GLN A 12 -9.55 14.12 -0.17
CA GLN A 12 -8.86 14.73 0.96
C GLN A 12 -8.94 13.89 2.24
N LYS A 13 -10.04 13.18 2.50
CA LYS A 13 -10.14 12.23 3.63
C LYS A 13 -9.32 10.96 3.43
N ASN A 14 -9.12 10.52 2.19
CA ASN A 14 -8.27 9.38 1.85
C ASN A 14 -6.76 9.70 1.88
N LYS A 15 -6.36 10.97 1.88
CA LYS A 15 -4.98 11.40 2.19
C LYS A 15 -4.62 11.26 3.68
N SER A 16 -5.02 10.17 4.31
CA SER A 16 -4.65 9.90 5.71
C SER A 16 -3.15 9.61 5.88
N GLY A 17 -2.40 9.46 4.77
CA GLY A 17 -0.97 9.11 4.81
C GLY A 17 -0.75 7.75 5.46
N LYS A 18 -1.72 6.84 5.32
CA LYS A 18 -1.70 5.49 5.90
C LYS A 18 -1.93 4.48 4.78
N PRO A 19 -1.20 3.36 4.77
CA PRO A 19 -1.41 2.32 3.78
C PRO A 19 -2.78 1.63 3.97
N LYS A 20 -3.40 1.24 2.86
CA LYS A 20 -4.62 0.42 2.84
C LYS A 20 -4.40 -0.96 2.25
N TYR A 21 -3.38 -1.10 1.42
CA TYR A 21 -3.02 -2.32 0.73
C TYR A 21 -1.55 -2.64 0.96
N THR A 22 -1.24 -3.92 0.95
CA THR A 22 0.11 -4.44 1.02
C THR A 22 0.26 -5.51 -0.04
N VAL A 23 1.35 -5.45 -0.78
CA VAL A 23 1.78 -6.52 -1.69
C VAL A 23 3.15 -7.01 -1.25
N THR A 24 3.33 -8.32 -1.31
CA THR A 24 4.62 -8.96 -1.03
C THR A 24 5.11 -9.61 -2.31
N ILE A 25 6.31 -9.26 -2.74
CA ILE A 25 6.93 -9.76 -3.97
C ILE A 25 8.29 -10.33 -3.62
N ASP A 26 8.56 -11.56 -4.05
CA ASP A 26 9.88 -12.16 -3.89
C ASP A 26 10.90 -11.47 -4.82
N PRO A 27 12.11 -11.16 -4.33
CA PRO A 27 13.13 -10.52 -5.15
C PRO A 27 13.58 -11.46 -6.29
N GLY A 28 13.50 -10.96 -7.52
CA GLY A 28 13.82 -11.73 -8.73
C GLY A 28 12.64 -12.48 -9.35
N ASP A 29 11.44 -12.32 -8.79
CA ASP A 29 10.22 -12.84 -9.39
C ASP A 29 9.73 -11.90 -10.52
N PRO A 30 9.20 -12.40 -11.65
CA PRO A 30 8.68 -11.57 -12.75
C PRO A 30 7.58 -10.59 -12.32
N TYR A 31 6.92 -10.85 -11.19
CA TYR A 31 5.96 -9.91 -10.60
C TYR A 31 6.57 -8.57 -10.20
N GLU A 32 7.89 -8.48 -9.98
CA GLU A 32 8.56 -7.22 -9.66
C GLU A 32 8.50 -6.23 -10.85
N GLU A 33 8.80 -6.69 -12.06
CA GLU A 33 8.75 -5.86 -13.27
C GLU A 33 7.31 -5.44 -13.61
N MET A 34 6.35 -6.34 -13.38
CA MET A 34 4.92 -6.06 -13.55
C MET A 34 4.45 -5.02 -12.54
N PHE A 35 4.82 -5.17 -11.27
CA PHE A 35 4.49 -4.19 -10.23
C PHE A 35 5.11 -2.83 -10.51
N GLN A 36 6.35 -2.77 -10.99
CA GLN A 36 6.97 -1.50 -11.37
C GLN A 36 6.23 -0.83 -12.53
N SER A 37 5.85 -1.59 -13.56
CA SER A 37 5.07 -1.07 -14.70
C SER A 37 3.70 -0.55 -14.26
N TRP A 38 3.02 -1.28 -13.39
CA TRP A 38 1.76 -0.86 -12.78
C TRP A 38 1.97 0.39 -11.90
N PHE A 39 3.00 0.41 -11.07
CA PHE A 39 3.33 1.54 -10.21
C PHE A 39 3.59 2.81 -11.03
N GLU A 40 4.36 2.73 -12.11
CA GLU A 40 4.62 3.88 -12.99
C GLU A 40 3.35 4.41 -13.65
N LYS A 41 2.48 3.51 -14.14
CA LYS A 41 1.19 3.88 -14.75
C LYS A 41 0.28 4.61 -13.76
N TRP A 42 0.29 4.18 -12.50
CA TRP A 42 -0.64 4.65 -11.48
C TRP A 42 -0.01 5.63 -10.48
N ARG A 43 1.27 6.00 -10.67
CA ARG A 43 2.11 6.78 -9.74
C ARG A 43 1.45 8.05 -9.22
N ASP A 44 0.78 8.79 -10.10
CA ASP A 44 0.12 10.07 -9.75
C ASP A 44 -1.17 9.90 -8.93
N GLN A 45 -1.71 8.68 -8.82
CA GLN A 45 -2.91 8.38 -8.06
C GLN A 45 -2.64 7.83 -6.65
N PHE A 46 -1.39 7.52 -6.33
CA PHE A 46 -1.03 7.10 -4.98
C PHE A 46 -1.20 8.25 -4.00
N SER A 47 -1.98 8.01 -2.95
CA SER A 47 -2.06 8.90 -1.80
C SER A 47 -1.05 8.51 -0.70
N TYR A 48 -0.55 7.28 -0.75
CA TYR A 48 0.53 6.77 0.10
C TYR A 48 1.29 5.67 -0.64
N PHE A 49 2.61 5.63 -0.51
CA PHE A 49 3.44 4.54 -0.98
C PHE A 49 4.69 4.46 -0.10
N ASP A 50 4.97 3.27 0.41
CA ASP A 50 6.15 2.97 1.20
C ASP A 50 6.67 1.56 0.88
N ASN A 51 7.99 1.38 0.92
CA ASN A 51 8.64 0.10 0.72
C ASN A 51 9.26 -0.35 2.05
N GLN A 52 8.55 -1.23 2.75
CA GLN A 52 9.00 -1.85 4.01
C GLN A 52 9.88 -3.09 3.76
N GLY A 53 10.13 -3.45 2.50
CA GLY A 53 11.05 -4.53 2.15
C GLY A 53 12.45 -4.27 2.70
N CYS A 54 13.00 -5.25 3.43
CA CYS A 54 14.41 -5.25 3.80
C CYS A 54 15.32 -5.50 2.57
N GLY A 55 14.74 -5.79 1.40
CA GLY A 55 15.45 -6.06 0.13
C GLY A 55 16.25 -7.37 0.13
N CYS A 56 16.29 -8.10 1.24
CA CYS A 56 17.11 -9.29 1.42
C CYS A 56 16.34 -10.61 1.25
N CYS A 57 15.02 -10.61 1.46
CA CYS A 57 14.22 -11.83 1.46
C CYS A 57 12.86 -11.64 0.78
N VAL A 58 12.20 -10.52 1.03
CA VAL A 58 10.92 -10.14 0.40
C VAL A 58 10.89 -8.62 0.20
N ASN A 59 10.25 -8.16 -0.87
CA ASN A 59 9.87 -6.78 -1.07
C ASN A 59 8.43 -6.59 -0.61
N ILE A 60 8.20 -5.74 0.39
CA ILE A 60 6.88 -5.44 0.93
C ILE A 60 6.56 -4.00 0.54
N TYR A 61 5.58 -3.82 -0.35
CA TYR A 61 5.12 -2.49 -0.72
C TYR A 61 3.77 -2.23 -0.06
N GLU A 62 3.70 -1.11 0.66
CA GLU A 62 2.51 -0.64 1.35
C GLU A 62 2.00 0.61 0.65
N PHE A 63 0.75 0.62 0.23
CA PHE A 63 0.22 1.73 -0.56
C PHE A 63 -1.25 2.02 -0.31
N ASP A 64 -1.64 3.25 -0.66
CA ASP A 64 -3.03 3.69 -0.75
C ASP A 64 -3.28 4.26 -2.14
N ILE A 65 -4.20 3.63 -2.86
CA ILE A 65 -4.61 4.01 -4.20
C ILE A 65 -6.10 3.73 -4.40
N SER A 66 -6.68 4.28 -5.47
CA SER A 66 -8.05 4.02 -5.90
C SER A 66 -8.31 2.52 -6.09
N THR A 67 -9.51 2.07 -5.69
CA THR A 67 -9.93 0.66 -5.80
C THR A 67 -9.89 0.12 -7.23
N GLN A 68 -10.02 1.00 -8.23
CA GLN A 68 -9.87 0.63 -9.65
C GLN A 68 -8.44 0.18 -9.98
N ALA A 69 -7.44 0.89 -9.47
CA ALA A 69 -6.04 0.52 -9.69
C ALA A 69 -5.70 -0.79 -8.98
N VAL A 70 -6.24 -1.00 -7.78
CA VAL A 70 -6.07 -2.26 -7.03
C VAL A 70 -6.71 -3.43 -7.75
N ALA A 71 -7.93 -3.28 -8.27
CA ALA A 71 -8.58 -4.36 -9.01
C ALA A 71 -7.80 -4.76 -10.27
N GLU A 72 -7.09 -3.82 -10.91
CA GLU A 72 -6.17 -4.13 -12.02
C GLU A 72 -4.97 -4.95 -11.51
N LEU A 73 -4.37 -4.54 -10.40
CA LEU A 73 -3.24 -5.26 -9.79
C LEU A 73 -3.62 -6.64 -9.26
N GLU A 74 -4.78 -6.80 -8.64
CA GLU A 74 -5.30 -8.07 -8.09
C GLU A 74 -5.52 -9.14 -9.15
N ASN A 75 -5.62 -8.76 -10.44
CA ASN A 75 -5.65 -9.73 -11.53
C ASN A 75 -4.25 -10.31 -11.82
N GLU A 76 -3.19 -9.62 -11.44
CA GLU A 76 -1.80 -9.94 -11.79
C GLU A 76 -0.98 -10.43 -10.59
N ILE A 77 -1.18 -9.83 -9.41
CA ILE A 77 -0.41 -10.06 -8.19
C ILE A 77 -1.36 -10.16 -7.00
N GLU A 78 -1.05 -11.01 -6.02
CA GLU A 78 -1.82 -11.11 -4.79
C GLU A 78 -1.68 -9.84 -3.93
N VAL A 79 -2.74 -9.03 -3.88
CA VAL A 79 -2.82 -7.86 -3.01
C VAL A 79 -3.57 -8.24 -1.75
N SER A 80 -2.97 -7.95 -0.59
CA SER A 80 -3.62 -8.11 0.71
C SER A 80 -4.06 -6.76 1.28
N PRO A 81 -5.16 -6.71 2.04
CA PRO A 81 -5.47 -5.52 2.82
C PRO A 81 -4.35 -5.26 3.83
N TYR A 82 -3.96 -4.00 4.00
CA TYR A 82 -2.94 -3.62 4.97
C TYR A 82 -3.39 -3.99 6.38
N ILE A 83 -2.59 -4.81 7.05
CA ILE A 83 -2.75 -5.15 8.46
C ILE A 83 -1.72 -4.33 9.21
N PRO A 84 -2.11 -3.32 10.01
CA PRO A 84 -1.16 -2.57 10.80
C PRO A 84 -0.38 -3.53 11.70
N PRO A 85 0.93 -3.31 11.90
CA PRO A 85 1.69 -4.11 12.84
C PRO A 85 0.95 -4.00 14.17
N VAL A 86 0.42 -5.14 14.64
CA VAL A 86 -0.24 -5.19 15.93
C VAL A 86 0.79 -4.66 16.91
N ASN A 87 0.45 -3.57 17.60
CA ASN A 87 1.29 -3.03 18.65
C ASN A 87 1.60 -4.21 19.59
N SER A 88 2.80 -4.77 19.45
CA SER A 88 3.42 -5.50 20.53
C SER A 88 3.59 -4.42 21.57
N GLY A 89 2.62 -4.33 22.49
CA GLY A 89 2.51 -3.25 23.46
C GLY A 89 3.85 -2.97 24.11
N PRO A 90 4.04 -1.76 24.68
CA PRO A 90 5.34 -1.33 25.20
C PRO A 90 5.94 -2.49 25.98
N LYS A 91 7.10 -3.02 25.54
CA LYS A 91 7.89 -3.95 26.33
C LYS A 91 7.99 -3.27 27.68
N SER A 92 7.23 -3.76 28.66
CA SER A 92 7.15 -3.15 29.97
C SER A 92 8.58 -3.05 30.45
N ALA A 93 9.07 -1.82 30.49
CA ALA A 93 10.21 -1.46 31.28
C ALA A 93 9.85 -1.82 32.72
N ARG A 94 10.34 -2.96 33.18
CA ARG A 94 10.61 -3.23 34.59
C ARG A 94 12.00 -3.83 34.62
N VAL A 95 13.05 -3.01 34.78
CA VAL A 95 13.68 -2.75 36.10
C VAL A 95 13.38 -3.85 37.11
N ASN A 96 14.29 -4.84 37.17
CA ASN A 96 15.12 -5.07 38.35
C ASN A 96 16.34 -5.93 38.00
#